data_AF-A0A453GU32-F1
#
_entry.id   AF-A0A453GU32-F1
#
_cell.length_a   1.000
_cell.length_b   1.000
_cell.length_c   1.000
_cell.angle_alpha   90.00
_cell.angle_beta   90.00
_cell.angle_gamma   90.00
#
_symmetry.space_group_name_H-M   'P 1'
#
loop_
_entity.id
_entity.type
_entity.pdbx_description
1 polymer ?
#
loop_
_entity_poly.entity_id
_entity_poly.type
_entity_poly.pdbx_seq_one_letter_code
_entity_poly.pdbx_strand_id
1 'polypeptide(L)'
;MQIVQEVEATGGNVGASASREQMVYSYDTLKAYIPQAVEVLLDSVRNPLFIQDEVDRQLALTREEVQEVQKNPEKFLQEVLNLVGYEGAIANPLIAPEEALEIINADIIRKFYH
;
A
#
# COMPACT_ATOMS: atom_id res chain seq x y z
N MET A 1 -12.85 -2.51 11.18
CA MET A 1 -13.46 -3.88 11.24
C MET A 1 -14.69 -4.06 10.36
N GLN A 2 -15.48 -3.03 10.07
CA GLN A 2 -16.67 -3.17 9.23
C GLN A 2 -16.36 -3.61 7.79
N ILE A 3 -15.35 -2.99 7.15
CA ILE A 3 -14.97 -3.33 5.76
C ILE A 3 -14.59 -4.81 5.61
N VAL A 4 -13.82 -5.37 6.56
CA VAL A 4 -13.44 -6.80 6.53
C VAL A 4 -14.67 -7.70 6.56
N GLN A 5 -15.64 -7.39 7.42
CA GLN A 5 -16.87 -8.17 7.54
C GLN A 5 -17.73 -8.08 6.26
N GLU A 6 -17.82 -6.90 5.64
CA GLU A 6 -18.53 -6.71 4.38
C GLU A 6 -17.88 -7.50 3.23
N VAL A 7 -16.55 -7.51 3.17
CA VAL A 7 -15.79 -8.30 2.21
C VAL A 7 -16.05 -9.80 2.40
N GLU A 8 -15.89 -10.30 3.61
CA GLU A 8 -16.10 -11.71 3.94
C GLU A 8 -17.55 -12.16 3.71
N ALA A 9 -18.54 -11.31 4.02
CA ALA A 9 -19.95 -11.62 3.83
C ALA A 9 -20.33 -11.85 2.36
N THR A 10 -19.62 -11.23 1.42
CA THR A 10 -19.82 -11.44 -0.02
C THR A 10 -18.95 -12.58 -0.59
N GLY A 11 -18.09 -13.18 0.24
CA GLY A 11 -17.04 -14.11 -0.21
C GLY A 11 -15.99 -13.41 -1.07
N GLY A 12 -15.82 -12.10 -0.89
CA GLY A 12 -14.91 -11.27 -1.67
C GLY A 12 -13.45 -11.39 -1.23
N ASN A 13 -12.55 -11.00 -2.10
CA ASN A 13 -11.13 -10.84 -1.81
C ASN A 13 -10.68 -9.44 -2.22
N VAL A 14 -9.89 -8.78 -1.39
CA VAL A 14 -9.37 -7.43 -1.66
C VAL A 14 -7.85 -7.46 -1.74
N GLY A 15 -7.30 -6.61 -2.60
CA GLY A 15 -5.86 -6.47 -2.79
C GLY A 15 -5.47 -5.03 -3.05
N ALA A 16 -4.25 -4.69 -2.66
CA ALA A 16 -3.61 -3.44 -3.01
C ALA A 16 -2.18 -3.74 -3.46
N SER A 17 -1.73 -3.08 -4.52
CA SER A 17 -0.34 -3.14 -4.99
C SER A 17 0.10 -1.77 -5.47
N ALA A 18 1.38 -1.47 -5.27
CA ALA A 18 1.99 -0.23 -5.70
C ALA A 18 3.23 -0.51 -6.53
N SER A 19 3.37 0.21 -7.62
CA SER A 19 4.57 0.30 -8.45
C SER A 19 4.98 1.78 -8.58
N ARG A 20 6.12 2.05 -9.22
CA ARG A 20 6.64 3.41 -9.38
C ARG A 20 5.71 4.35 -10.15
N GLU A 21 4.90 3.80 -11.05
CA GLU A 21 4.08 4.59 -11.99
C GLU A 21 2.58 4.42 -11.76
N GLN A 22 2.16 3.42 -10.99
CA GLN A 22 0.75 3.13 -10.74
C GLN A 22 0.55 2.41 -9.41
N MET A 23 -0.59 2.70 -8.78
CA MET A 23 -1.12 1.98 -7.63
C MET A 23 -2.45 1.35 -8.05
N VAL A 24 -2.67 0.10 -7.65
CA VAL A 24 -3.85 -0.70 -8.02
C VAL A 24 -4.52 -1.20 -6.75
N TYR A 25 -5.82 -0.94 -6.65
CA TYR A 25 -6.71 -1.50 -5.65
C TYR A 25 -7.71 -2.41 -6.37
N SER A 26 -7.78 -3.67 -5.96
CA SER A 26 -8.60 -4.70 -6.61
C SER A 26 -9.58 -5.32 -5.62
N TYR A 27 -10.76 -5.65 -6.12
CA TYR A 27 -11.78 -6.38 -5.38
C TYR A 27 -12.35 -7.47 -6.28
N ASP A 28 -12.14 -8.72 -5.91
CA ASP A 28 -12.70 -9.89 -6.58
C ASP A 28 -13.96 -10.36 -5.84
N THR A 29 -15.07 -10.53 -6.55
CA THR A 29 -16.33 -11.00 -5.96
C THR A 29 -17.22 -11.71 -6.99
N LEU A 30 -18.29 -12.34 -6.51
CA LEU A 30 -19.32 -12.89 -7.38
C LEU A 30 -20.11 -11.77 -8.08
N LYS A 31 -20.55 -12.03 -9.31
CA LYS A 31 -21.28 -11.04 -10.14
C LYS A 31 -22.47 -10.39 -9.43
N ALA A 32 -23.13 -11.12 -8.53
CA ALA A 32 -24.27 -10.62 -7.74
C ALA A 32 -23.89 -9.48 -6.77
N TYR A 33 -22.62 -9.37 -6.37
CA TYR A 33 -22.13 -8.42 -5.37
C TYR A 33 -21.28 -7.29 -5.95
N ILE A 34 -21.24 -7.14 -7.29
CA ILE A 34 -20.50 -6.05 -7.94
C ILE A 34 -20.88 -4.67 -7.40
N PRO A 35 -22.18 -4.32 -7.22
CA PRO A 35 -22.53 -3.00 -6.68
C PRO A 35 -21.90 -2.72 -5.31
N GLN A 36 -21.93 -3.70 -4.40
CA GLN A 36 -21.34 -3.60 -3.07
C GLN A 36 -19.81 -3.50 -3.11
N ALA A 37 -19.16 -4.32 -3.94
CA ALA A 37 -17.72 -4.27 -4.10
C ALA A 37 -17.24 -2.91 -4.65
N VAL A 38 -17.96 -2.34 -5.60
CA VAL A 38 -17.67 -1.00 -6.15
C VAL A 38 -17.85 0.08 -5.07
N GLU A 39 -18.90 0.00 -4.27
CA GLU A 39 -19.14 0.94 -3.17
C GLU A 39 -17.98 0.91 -2.15
N VAL A 40 -17.62 -0.28 -1.66
CA VAL A 40 -16.52 -0.46 -0.70
C VAL A 40 -15.20 0.03 -1.28
N LEU A 41 -14.89 -0.31 -2.54
CA LEU A 41 -13.65 0.12 -3.20
C LEU A 41 -13.61 1.64 -3.36
N LEU A 42 -14.71 2.26 -3.80
CA LEU A 42 -14.78 3.72 -3.97
C LEU A 42 -14.66 4.46 -2.65
N ASP A 43 -15.32 3.98 -1.59
CA ASP A 43 -15.23 4.62 -0.27
C ASP A 43 -13.82 4.47 0.32
N SER A 44 -13.27 3.25 0.28
CA SER A 44 -11.92 2.95 0.78
C SER A 44 -10.85 3.77 0.07
N VAL A 45 -11.00 3.95 -1.25
CA VAL A 45 -10.06 4.76 -2.02
C VAL A 45 -10.34 6.24 -1.76
N ARG A 46 -11.54 6.77 -2.00
CA ARG A 46 -11.77 8.22 -2.02
C ARG A 46 -11.86 8.89 -0.65
N ASN A 47 -12.32 8.18 0.37
CA ASN A 47 -12.58 8.74 1.69
C ASN A 47 -11.73 8.06 2.80
N PRO A 48 -10.40 7.95 2.64
CA PRO A 48 -9.58 7.25 3.61
C PRO A 48 -9.46 8.08 4.88
N LEU A 49 -9.66 7.43 6.02
CA LEU A 49 -9.38 8.02 7.33
C LEU A 49 -8.06 7.45 7.87
N PHE A 50 -7.00 8.25 7.79
CA PHE A 50 -5.69 7.85 8.33
C PHE A 50 -5.62 8.09 9.85
N ILE A 51 -5.92 7.06 10.63
CA ILE A 51 -5.80 7.08 12.09
C ILE A 51 -4.36 6.75 12.48
N GLN A 52 -3.73 7.56 13.35
CA GLN A 52 -2.31 7.41 13.69
C GLN A 52 -1.98 6.01 14.25
N ASP A 53 -2.81 5.47 15.15
CA ASP A 53 -2.61 4.12 15.70
C ASP A 53 -2.62 3.00 14.63
N GLU A 54 -3.41 3.16 13.56
CA GLU A 54 -3.44 2.20 12.45
C GLU A 54 -2.21 2.37 11.55
N VAL A 55 -1.80 3.62 11.30
CA VAL A 55 -0.57 3.94 10.57
C VAL A 55 0.65 3.36 11.30
N ASP A 56 0.74 3.50 12.62
CA ASP A 56 1.87 3.00 13.42
C ASP A 56 1.98 1.47 13.35
N ARG A 57 0.84 0.77 13.41
CA ARG A 57 0.79 -0.69 13.22
C ARG A 57 1.25 -1.09 11.83
N GLN A 58 0.80 -0.37 10.80
CA GLN A 58 1.22 -0.67 9.42
C GLN A 58 2.71 -0.37 9.21
N LEU A 59 3.24 0.70 9.80
CA LEU A 59 4.68 1.00 9.76
C LEU A 59 5.53 -0.08 10.43
N ALA A 60 5.04 -0.71 11.50
CA ALA A 60 5.72 -1.85 12.10
C ALA A 60 5.81 -3.05 11.13
N LEU A 61 4.71 -3.39 10.45
CA LEU A 61 4.70 -4.44 9.44
C LEU A 61 5.59 -4.08 8.24
N THR A 62 5.55 -2.84 7.77
CA THR A 62 6.39 -2.39 6.66
C THR A 62 7.89 -2.46 6.97
N ARG A 63 8.31 -2.20 8.22
CA ARG A 63 9.72 -2.44 8.62
C ARG A 63 10.13 -3.90 8.47
N GLU A 64 9.26 -4.83 8.85
CA GLU A 64 9.53 -6.26 8.67
C GLU A 64 9.64 -6.62 7.17
N GLU A 65 8.73 -6.11 6.34
CA GLU A 65 8.77 -6.31 4.89
C GLU A 65 10.06 -5.79 4.24
N VAL A 66 10.53 -4.61 4.65
CA VAL A 66 11.79 -4.02 4.17
C VAL A 66 12.98 -4.92 4.50
N GLN A 67 13.03 -5.48 5.72
CA GLN A 67 14.07 -6.43 6.12
C GLN A 67 14.00 -7.73 5.30
N GLU A 68 12.80 -8.22 4.99
CA GLU A 68 12.63 -9.40 4.14
C GLU A 68 13.05 -9.16 2.68
N VAL A 69 12.82 -7.97 2.14
CA VAL A 69 13.32 -7.59 0.80
C VAL A 69 14.85 -7.61 0.76
N GLN A 70 15.53 -7.12 1.79
CA GLN A 70 16.99 -7.16 1.88
C GLN A 70 17.56 -8.60 1.90
N LYS A 71 16.79 -9.55 2.43
CA LYS A 71 17.15 -10.98 2.43
C LYS A 71 16.88 -11.67 1.10
N ASN A 72 16.19 -11.02 0.16
CA ASN A 72 15.91 -11.52 -1.19
C ASN A 72 16.82 -10.80 -2.20
N PRO A 73 17.93 -11.44 -2.66
CA PRO A 73 18.93 -10.80 -3.51
C PRO A 73 18.37 -10.29 -4.84
N GLU A 74 17.36 -10.97 -5.40
CA GLU A 74 16.77 -10.58 -6.68
C GLU A 74 15.98 -9.27 -6.55
N LYS A 75 15.09 -9.19 -5.56
CA LYS A 75 14.32 -7.96 -5.30
C LYS A 75 15.22 -6.81 -4.90
N PHE A 76 16.21 -7.08 -4.04
CA PHE A 76 17.18 -6.09 -3.62
C PHE A 76 17.99 -5.54 -4.81
N LEU A 77 18.48 -6.41 -5.70
CA LEU A 77 19.24 -5.99 -6.87
C LEU A 77 18.40 -5.14 -7.83
N GLN A 78 17.14 -5.50 -8.06
CA GLN A 78 16.23 -4.69 -8.88
C GLN A 78 16.01 -3.29 -8.29
N GLU A 79 15.88 -3.19 -6.97
CA GLU A 79 15.74 -1.90 -6.30
C GLU A 79 16.99 -1.05 -6.43
N VAL A 80 18.16 -1.61 -6.12
CA VAL A 80 19.46 -0.91 -6.22
C VAL A 80 19.76 -0.49 -7.65
N LEU A 81 19.44 -1.33 -8.64
CA LEU A 81 19.61 -0.99 -10.05
C LEU A 81 18.84 0.28 -10.42
N ASN A 82 17.61 0.44 -9.93
CA ASN A 82 16.83 1.64 -10.20
C ASN A 82 17.44 2.88 -9.53
N LEU A 83 17.95 2.74 -8.30
CA LEU A 83 18.58 3.82 -7.56
C LEU A 83 19.87 4.35 -8.23
N VAL A 84 20.69 3.46 -8.80
CA VAL A 84 21.99 3.84 -9.40
C VAL A 84 21.92 4.06 -10.91
N GLY A 85 20.92 3.47 -11.57
CA GLY A 85 20.79 3.46 -13.02
C GLY A 85 19.93 4.59 -13.58
N TYR A 86 19.13 5.27 -12.74
CA TYR A 86 18.28 6.39 -13.13
C TYR A 86 18.57 7.63 -12.30
N GLU A 87 18.10 8.78 -12.80
CA GLU A 87 18.08 10.05 -12.08
C GLU A 87 16.64 10.60 -12.00
N GLY A 88 16.37 11.49 -11.04
CA GLY A 88 15.07 12.13 -10.89
C GLY A 88 13.99 11.22 -10.31
N ALA A 89 12.74 11.36 -10.76
CA ALA A 89 11.57 10.76 -10.10
C ALA A 89 11.58 9.22 -10.09
N ILE A 90 12.12 8.58 -11.14
CA ILE A 90 12.18 7.11 -11.26
C ILE A 90 13.26 6.51 -10.36
N ALA A 91 14.28 7.30 -10.01
CA ALA A 91 15.34 6.90 -9.09
C ALA A 91 14.87 6.93 -7.62
N ASN A 92 13.66 7.40 -7.32
CA ASN A 92 13.14 7.32 -5.98
C ASN A 92 12.92 5.85 -5.58
N PRO A 93 13.27 5.48 -4.34
CA PRO A 93 13.06 4.12 -3.85
C PRO A 93 11.55 3.79 -3.84
N LEU A 94 11.21 2.61 -4.34
CA LEU A 94 9.87 2.03 -4.20
C LEU A 94 9.71 1.40 -2.81
N ILE A 95 10.79 0.82 -2.28
CA ILE A 95 10.84 0.25 -0.94
C ILE A 95 11.33 1.33 0.02
N ALA A 96 10.49 1.74 0.97
CA ALA A 96 10.80 2.84 1.87
C ALA A 96 12.09 2.58 2.68
N PRO A 97 13.09 3.48 2.63
CA PRO A 97 14.29 3.36 3.45
C PRO A 97 13.94 3.58 4.93
N GLU A 98 14.77 3.07 5.84
CA GLU A 98 14.50 3.10 7.28
C GLU A 98 14.31 4.53 7.80
N GLU A 99 15.13 5.48 7.30
CA GLU A 99 15.03 6.89 7.67
C GLU A 99 13.70 7.51 7.26
N ALA A 100 13.10 7.05 6.15
CA ALA A 100 11.78 7.50 5.74
C ALA A 100 10.68 6.92 6.64
N LEU A 101 10.80 5.66 7.08
CA LEU A 101 9.85 5.01 7.97
C LEU A 101 9.79 5.66 9.36
N GLU A 102 10.85 6.32 9.81
CA GLU A 102 10.86 7.11 11.06
C GLU A 102 10.06 8.41 10.95
N ILE A 103 9.90 8.94 9.75
CA ILE A 103 9.28 10.26 9.50
C ILE A 103 7.80 10.12 9.14
N ILE A 104 7.42 9.05 8.43
CA ILE A 104 6.04 8.82 7.98
C ILE A 104 5.07 8.83 9.17
N ASN A 105 3.98 9.58 9.01
CA ASN A 105 2.88 9.65 9.97
C ASN A 105 1.57 9.96 9.24
N ALA A 106 0.45 9.96 9.98
CA ALA A 106 -0.87 10.16 9.39
C ALA A 106 -1.03 11.52 8.69
N ASP A 107 -0.38 12.59 9.17
CA ASP A 107 -0.43 13.91 8.53
C ASP A 107 0.29 13.93 7.18
N ILE A 108 1.46 13.27 7.09
CA ILE A 108 2.21 13.15 5.84
C ILE A 108 1.42 12.34 4.81
N ILE A 109 0.83 11.22 5.22
CA ILE A 109 0.01 10.39 4.32
C ILE A 109 -1.21 11.17 3.85
N ARG A 110 -1.92 11.88 4.74
CA ARG A 110 -3.02 12.78 4.37
C ARG A 110 -2.60 13.81 3.34
N LYS A 111 -1.44 14.45 3.55
CA LYS A 111 -0.92 15.47 2.63
C LYS A 111 -0.50 14.89 1.28
N PHE A 112 -0.05 13.65 1.23
CA PHE A 112 0.24 12.96 -0.04
C PHE A 112 -1.04 12.58 -0.79
N TYR A 113 -2.10 12.22 -0.05
CA TYR A 113 -3.37 11.77 -0.62
C TYR A 113 -4.23 12.93 -1.18
N HIS A 114 -4.05 14.16 -0.68
CA HIS A 114 -4.79 15.36 -1.07
C HIS A 114 -3.98 16.33 -1.94
#